data_AF-A0A561BL92-F1
#
_entry.id   AF-A0A561BL92-F1
#
_cell.length_a   1.000
_cell.length_b   1.000
_cell.length_c   1.000
_cell.angle_alpha   90.00
_cell.angle_beta   90.00
_cell.angle_gamma   90.00
#
_symmetry.space_group_name_H-M   'P 1'
#
loop_
_entity.id
_entity.type
_entity.pdbx_description
1 polymer ?
#
loop_
_entity_poly.entity_id
_entity_poly.type
_entity_poly.pdbx_seq_one_letter_code
_entity_poly.pdbx_strand_id
1 'polypeptide(L)'
;MSLRTALSKPWPRLLAVLAVFAAILGTTVTTQVVTATKAHADGCYTWNRTLSEGTSGEDVRQLQIRVAGYPGYGAHLAKDGIFGPATKAAVTRFQQAYGIAANGIASDATFTKIYALQDNDCTPIHFTYAELDDGCGGSGYDGGPLSEAATRANALQTMWQLEAMRHALGDQPITVSSGFRSYPCNEAVGGASDSQHLYGRSADLVGVHSFCTLAKQARNHGFGGILGPGFPGHNDHTHLDIRTNNYWSAPSCGI
;
A
#
# COMPACT_ATOMS: atom_id res chain seq x y z
N MET A 1 7.18 -89.01 40.35
CA MET A 1 7.00 -88.42 41.70
C MET A 1 6.75 -86.94 41.48
N SER A 2 5.61 -86.30 41.74
CA SER A 2 4.41 -86.55 42.57
C SER A 2 3.21 -85.88 41.84
N LEU A 3 2.11 -86.57 41.47
CA LEU A 3 0.87 -86.82 42.27
C LEU A 3 0.36 -85.53 42.95
N ARG A 4 -0.89 -85.05 42.82
CA ARG A 4 -2.22 -85.58 42.44
C ARG A 4 -3.18 -84.37 42.26
N THR A 5 -4.28 -84.47 41.50
CA THR A 5 -5.73 -84.49 41.91
C THR A 5 -6.43 -83.28 41.28
N ALA A 6 -7.69 -83.26 40.84
CA ALA A 6 -8.72 -84.26 40.55
C ALA A 6 -9.95 -83.50 39.95
N LEU A 7 -10.88 -84.25 39.32
CA LEU A 7 -12.33 -83.95 39.16
C LEU A 7 -12.72 -82.80 38.21
N SER A 8 -13.85 -82.75 37.49
CA SER A 8 -14.90 -83.70 37.08
C SER A 8 -15.95 -82.93 36.22
N LYS A 9 -16.35 -83.47 35.05
CA LYS A 9 -17.70 -83.39 34.40
C LYS A 9 -18.28 -81.99 34.00
N PRO A 10 -19.41 -81.88 33.25
CA PRO A 10 -19.64 -82.12 31.81
C PRO A 10 -20.22 -80.88 31.04
N TRP A 11 -20.44 -81.05 29.72
CA TRP A 11 -21.37 -80.38 28.75
C TRP A 11 -22.58 -79.55 29.28
N PRO A 12 -23.38 -78.81 28.45
CA PRO A 12 -23.24 -78.32 27.06
C PRO A 12 -23.78 -76.87 26.80
N ARG A 13 -23.60 -76.38 25.56
CA ARG A 13 -24.49 -75.52 24.73
C ARG A 13 -25.43 -74.51 25.42
N LEU A 14 -25.26 -73.23 25.08
CA LEU A 14 -26.39 -72.32 24.82
C LEU A 14 -26.01 -71.29 23.76
N LEU A 15 -26.74 -71.35 22.65
CA LEU A 15 -26.80 -70.35 21.58
C LEU A 15 -27.38 -69.06 22.15
N ALA A 16 -26.64 -67.96 22.03
CA ALA A 16 -27.21 -66.61 22.06
C ALA A 16 -26.89 -65.96 20.72
N VAL A 17 -27.88 -65.98 19.82
CA VAL A 17 -27.90 -65.18 18.60
C VAL A 17 -28.09 -63.73 19.03
N LEU A 18 -27.02 -62.93 18.96
CA LEU A 18 -27.13 -61.47 19.01
C LEU A 18 -27.16 -60.95 17.58
N ALA A 19 -28.35 -60.59 17.12
CA ALA A 19 -28.54 -59.81 15.91
C ALA A 19 -27.99 -58.40 16.17
N VAL A 20 -26.83 -58.09 15.61
CA VAL A 20 -26.28 -56.74 15.59
C VAL A 20 -26.98 -55.97 14.46
N PHE A 21 -27.96 -55.15 14.82
CA PHE A 21 -28.46 -54.09 13.95
C PHE A 21 -27.36 -53.03 13.81
N ALA A 22 -26.60 -53.07 12.72
CA ALA A 22 -25.71 -51.99 12.33
C ALA A 22 -26.56 -50.82 11.79
N ALA A 23 -26.95 -49.90 12.67
CA ALA A 23 -27.49 -48.61 12.27
C ALA A 23 -26.34 -47.78 11.66
N ILE A 24 -26.26 -47.77 10.33
CA ILE A 24 -25.39 -46.85 9.60
C ILE A 24 -26.00 -45.46 9.74
N LEU A 25 -25.51 -44.66 10.70
CA LEU A 25 -25.74 -43.22 10.70
C LEU A 25 -25.04 -42.64 9.47
N GLY A 26 -25.82 -42.27 8.46
CA GLY A 26 -25.36 -41.41 7.38
C GLY A 26 -25.06 -40.03 7.94
N THR A 27 -23.79 -39.77 8.27
CA THR A 27 -23.32 -38.43 8.60
C THR A 27 -23.22 -37.62 7.31
N THR A 28 -24.19 -36.74 7.07
CA THR A 28 -24.07 -35.71 6.05
C THR A 28 -22.99 -34.73 6.49
N VAL A 29 -21.81 -34.81 5.87
CA VAL A 29 -20.78 -33.78 5.97
C VAL A 29 -21.29 -32.57 5.21
N THR A 30 -21.86 -31.60 5.92
CA THR A 30 -22.14 -30.28 5.36
C THR A 30 -20.81 -29.54 5.22
N THR A 31 -20.31 -29.43 4.00
CA THR A 31 -19.21 -28.50 3.70
C THR A 31 -19.73 -27.08 3.87
N GLN A 32 -19.52 -26.50 5.04
CA GLN A 32 -19.68 -25.07 5.23
C GLN A 32 -18.59 -24.38 4.42
N VAL A 33 -18.99 -23.74 3.31
CA VAL A 33 -18.11 -22.79 2.63
C VAL A 33 -18.03 -21.59 3.56
N VAL A 34 -16.95 -21.52 4.35
CA VAL A 34 -16.60 -20.29 5.05
C VAL A 34 -16.21 -19.30 3.95
N THR A 35 -17.14 -18.46 3.51
CA THR A 35 -16.76 -17.22 2.82
C THR A 35 -15.84 -16.51 3.79
N ALA A 36 -14.54 -16.47 3.48
CA ALA A 36 -13.62 -15.62 4.20
C ALA A 36 -14.27 -14.24 4.27
N THR A 37 -14.64 -13.81 5.47
CA THR A 37 -14.92 -12.41 5.70
C THR A 37 -13.72 -11.65 5.16
N LYS A 38 -13.97 -10.52 4.51
CA LYS A 38 -12.98 -9.61 3.92
C LYS A 38 -12.10 -9.05 5.05
N ALA A 39 -11.27 -9.90 5.64
CA ALA A 39 -10.42 -9.59 6.75
C ALA A 39 -9.25 -8.76 6.21
N HIS A 40 -8.98 -7.65 6.89
CA HIS A 40 -7.85 -6.73 6.73
C HIS A 40 -8.08 -5.51 5.82
N ALA A 41 -9.01 -4.63 6.23
CA ALA A 41 -8.92 -3.17 6.10
C ALA A 41 -9.86 -2.47 7.11
N ASP A 42 -9.68 -2.67 8.41
CA ASP A 42 -10.65 -2.17 9.43
C ASP A 42 -10.19 -0.90 10.19
N GLY A 43 -9.07 -0.27 9.84
CA GLY A 43 -8.62 0.97 10.51
C GLY A 43 -8.85 2.27 9.74
N CYS A 44 -8.51 2.28 8.45
CA CYS A 44 -8.33 3.52 7.69
C CYS A 44 -9.59 4.01 6.98
N TYR A 45 -10.06 3.26 5.97
CA TYR A 45 -11.14 3.67 5.09
C TYR A 45 -11.73 2.47 4.36
N THR A 46 -13.06 2.41 4.28
CA THR A 46 -13.80 1.35 3.58
C THR A 46 -14.73 1.94 2.54
N TRP A 47 -14.56 1.54 1.28
CA TRP A 47 -15.49 1.88 0.20
C TRP A 47 -16.73 0.99 0.27
N ASN A 48 -17.91 1.63 0.30
CA ASN A 48 -19.20 0.95 0.42
C ASN A 48 -20.03 0.94 -0.88
N ARG A 49 -19.46 1.46 -1.97
CA ARG A 49 -20.10 1.51 -3.29
C ARG A 49 -19.06 1.52 -4.40
N THR A 50 -19.51 1.15 -5.61
CA THR A 50 -18.71 1.29 -6.82
C THR A 50 -18.56 2.77 -7.19
N LEU A 51 -17.36 3.16 -7.60
CA LEU A 51 -17.05 4.52 -8.08
C LEU A 51 -16.69 4.48 -9.57
N SER A 52 -17.30 5.38 -10.33
CA SER A 52 -17.07 5.55 -11.77
C SER A 52 -17.23 7.01 -12.16
N GLU A 53 -16.95 7.36 -13.43
CA GLU A 53 -17.15 8.72 -13.94
C GLU A 53 -18.49 9.32 -13.56
N GLY A 54 -18.47 10.59 -13.15
CA GLY A 54 -19.64 11.32 -12.65
C GLY A 54 -19.89 11.17 -11.15
N THR A 55 -19.22 10.21 -10.49
CA THR A 55 -19.28 10.09 -9.04
C THR A 55 -18.52 11.22 -8.35
N SER A 56 -19.02 11.72 -7.22
CA SER A 56 -18.29 12.67 -6.38
C SER A 56 -18.45 12.35 -4.90
N GLY A 57 -17.51 12.81 -4.08
CA GLY A 57 -17.56 12.69 -2.63
C GLY A 57 -16.21 12.38 -2.00
N GLU A 58 -16.26 12.18 -0.69
CA GLU A 58 -15.10 11.84 0.12
C GLU A 58 -14.49 10.49 -0.29
N ASP A 59 -15.30 9.50 -0.66
CA ASP A 59 -14.85 8.20 -1.18
C ASP A 59 -14.07 8.31 -2.48
N VAL A 60 -14.42 9.25 -3.36
CA VAL A 60 -13.66 9.56 -4.56
C VAL A 60 -12.34 10.22 -4.21
N ARG A 61 -12.33 11.19 -3.28
CA ARG A 61 -11.10 11.85 -2.84
C ARG A 61 -10.12 10.85 -2.23
N GLN A 62 -10.65 9.95 -1.42
CA GLN A 62 -9.95 8.83 -0.83
C GLN A 62 -9.38 7.94 -1.95
N LEU A 63 -10.15 7.56 -2.96
CA LEU A 63 -9.65 6.78 -4.10
C LEU A 63 -8.52 7.52 -4.84
N GLN A 64 -8.69 8.82 -5.13
CA GLN A 64 -7.71 9.65 -5.81
C GLN A 64 -6.35 9.68 -5.11
N ILE A 65 -6.31 9.63 -3.77
CA ILE A 65 -5.05 9.52 -3.01
C ILE A 65 -4.34 8.19 -3.33
N ARG A 66 -5.06 7.06 -3.35
CA ARG A 66 -4.47 5.72 -3.55
C ARG A 66 -3.97 5.51 -4.97
N VAL A 67 -4.60 6.18 -5.94
CA VAL A 67 -4.20 6.11 -7.35
C VAL A 67 -3.39 7.33 -7.80
N ALA A 68 -2.93 8.18 -6.86
CA ALA A 68 -2.17 9.40 -7.17
C ALA A 68 -0.84 9.11 -7.90
N GLY A 69 -0.28 7.91 -7.74
CA GLY A 69 0.93 7.45 -8.43
C GLY A 69 0.70 6.93 -9.85
N TYR A 70 -0.52 7.01 -10.40
CA TYR A 70 -0.88 6.54 -11.74
C TYR A 70 -1.40 7.62 -12.71
N PRO A 71 -0.91 8.88 -12.68
CA PRO A 71 -1.45 9.92 -13.57
C PRO A 71 -0.95 9.75 -15.02
N GLY A 72 0.19 9.09 -15.22
CA GLY A 72 0.91 9.01 -16.49
C GLY A 72 2.08 9.99 -16.56
N TYR A 73 2.85 9.92 -17.63
CA TYR A 73 4.06 10.73 -17.82
C TYR A 73 3.75 12.24 -17.76
N GLY A 74 4.40 12.94 -16.82
CA GLY A 74 4.30 14.40 -16.65
C GLY A 74 2.93 14.92 -16.23
N ALA A 75 2.00 14.03 -15.87
CA ALA A 75 0.66 14.37 -15.44
C ALA A 75 0.55 14.34 -13.91
N HIS A 76 -0.46 15.03 -13.37
CA HIS A 76 -0.79 15.03 -11.96
C HIS A 76 -2.28 14.74 -11.77
N LEU A 77 -2.64 14.05 -10.69
CA LEU A 77 -4.03 13.78 -10.35
C LEU A 77 -4.54 14.76 -9.28
N ALA A 78 -5.60 15.49 -9.59
CA ALA A 78 -6.33 16.29 -8.61
C ALA A 78 -7.02 15.39 -7.59
N LYS A 79 -7.12 15.87 -6.34
CA LYS A 79 -7.78 15.17 -5.22
C LYS A 79 -8.99 15.98 -4.77
N ASP A 80 -9.83 16.30 -5.75
CA ASP A 80 -10.98 17.18 -5.63
C ASP A 80 -12.26 16.45 -5.20
N GLY A 81 -12.21 15.12 -5.09
CA GLY A 81 -13.38 14.31 -4.82
C GLY A 81 -14.31 14.18 -6.03
N ILE A 82 -13.86 14.49 -7.25
CA ILE A 82 -14.63 14.37 -8.49
C ILE A 82 -14.04 13.26 -9.37
N PHE A 83 -14.85 12.26 -9.68
CA PHE A 83 -14.45 11.18 -10.56
C PHE A 83 -14.64 11.63 -12.00
N GLY A 84 -13.67 12.40 -12.49
CA GLY A 84 -13.58 12.81 -13.89
C GLY A 84 -12.72 11.87 -14.75
N PRO A 85 -12.47 12.24 -16.02
CA PRO A 85 -11.66 11.44 -16.95
C PRO A 85 -10.23 11.17 -16.44
N ALA A 86 -9.62 12.12 -15.72
CA ALA A 86 -8.30 11.94 -15.12
C ALA A 86 -8.30 10.84 -14.05
N THR A 87 -9.31 10.83 -13.18
CA THR A 87 -9.50 9.79 -12.16
C THR A 87 -9.73 8.42 -12.81
N LYS A 88 -10.58 8.34 -13.86
CA LYS A 88 -10.77 7.10 -14.63
C LYS A 88 -9.47 6.57 -15.22
N ALA A 89 -8.68 7.46 -15.82
CA ALA A 89 -7.42 7.07 -16.43
C ALA A 89 -6.40 6.58 -15.38
N ALA A 90 -6.36 7.19 -14.20
CA ALA A 90 -5.53 6.74 -13.09
C ALA A 90 -5.97 5.38 -12.54
N VAL A 91 -7.29 5.18 -12.34
CA VAL A 91 -7.85 3.87 -11.94
C VAL A 91 -7.53 2.80 -12.97
N THR A 92 -7.67 3.10 -14.26
CA THR A 92 -7.35 2.17 -15.35
C THR A 92 -5.87 1.74 -15.30
N ARG A 93 -4.95 2.67 -15.08
CA ARG A 93 -3.51 2.37 -14.97
C ARG A 93 -3.16 1.58 -13.72
N PHE A 94 -3.76 1.92 -12.57
CA PHE A 94 -3.65 1.11 -11.35
C PHE A 94 -4.12 -0.33 -11.61
N GLN A 95 -5.25 -0.49 -12.29
CA GLN A 95 -5.80 -1.80 -12.62
C GLN A 95 -4.86 -2.60 -13.53
N GLN A 96 -4.31 -1.96 -14.56
CA GLN A 96 -3.32 -2.56 -15.45
C GLN A 96 -2.06 -3.01 -14.70
N ALA A 97 -1.52 -2.15 -13.82
CA ALA A 97 -0.31 -2.43 -13.07
C ALA A 97 -0.46 -3.70 -12.21
N TYR A 98 -1.63 -3.89 -11.60
CA TYR A 98 -1.89 -5.02 -10.73
C TYR A 98 -2.64 -6.20 -11.38
N GLY A 99 -2.75 -6.22 -12.71
CA GLY A 99 -3.34 -7.34 -13.44
C GLY A 99 -4.83 -7.58 -13.15
N ILE A 100 -5.55 -6.56 -12.70
CA ILE A 100 -7.02 -6.60 -12.55
C ILE A 100 -7.69 -5.98 -13.78
N ALA A 101 -8.97 -6.29 -14.01
CA ALA A 101 -9.69 -5.82 -15.20
C ALA A 101 -9.66 -4.28 -15.31
N ALA A 102 -9.01 -3.78 -16.37
CA ALA A 102 -8.71 -2.36 -16.58
C ALA A 102 -9.86 -1.58 -17.25
N ASN A 103 -11.00 -1.50 -16.57
CA ASN A 103 -12.21 -0.83 -17.08
C ASN A 103 -12.37 0.61 -16.57
N GLY A 104 -11.49 1.08 -15.69
CA GLY A 104 -11.56 2.43 -15.10
C GLY A 104 -12.69 2.63 -14.11
N ILE A 105 -13.34 1.54 -13.67
CA ILE A 105 -14.39 1.53 -12.64
C ILE A 105 -13.79 0.95 -11.36
N ALA A 106 -13.82 1.71 -10.27
CA ALA A 106 -13.38 1.21 -8.97
C ALA A 106 -14.51 0.42 -8.30
N SER A 107 -14.45 -0.89 -8.41
CA SER A 107 -15.35 -1.86 -7.77
C SER A 107 -14.58 -2.79 -6.82
N ASP A 108 -15.22 -3.85 -6.34
CA ASP A 108 -14.67 -4.78 -5.34
C ASP A 108 -13.24 -5.25 -5.64
N ALA A 109 -12.91 -5.61 -6.89
CA ALA A 109 -11.56 -6.05 -7.24
C ALA A 109 -10.52 -4.93 -7.06
N THR A 110 -10.88 -3.68 -7.39
CA THR A 110 -10.00 -2.52 -7.21
C THR A 110 -9.80 -2.23 -5.73
N PHE A 111 -10.88 -2.23 -4.94
CA PHE A 111 -10.80 -1.96 -3.50
C PHE A 111 -10.06 -3.06 -2.75
N THR A 112 -10.29 -4.34 -3.08
CA THR A 112 -9.53 -5.46 -2.50
C THR A 112 -8.03 -5.31 -2.76
N LYS A 113 -7.63 -4.86 -3.95
CA LYS A 113 -6.21 -4.61 -4.21
C LYS A 113 -5.67 -3.41 -3.43
N ILE A 114 -6.44 -2.33 -3.30
CA ILE A 114 -6.06 -1.19 -2.44
C ILE A 114 -5.88 -1.63 -0.98
N TYR A 115 -6.81 -2.43 -0.46
CA TYR A 115 -6.75 -2.95 0.92
C TYR A 115 -5.49 -3.79 1.16
N ALA A 116 -5.10 -4.64 0.19
CA ALA A 116 -3.87 -5.42 0.28
C ALA A 116 -2.58 -4.57 0.24
N LEU A 117 -2.67 -3.30 -0.14
CA LEU A 117 -1.55 -2.36 -0.18
C LEU A 117 -1.59 -1.35 0.96
N GLN A 118 -2.62 -1.36 1.82
CA GLN A 118 -2.88 -0.30 2.80
C GLN A 118 -2.72 -0.81 4.24
N ASP A 119 -2.00 -0.04 5.04
CA ASP A 119 -1.88 -0.23 6.48
C ASP A 119 -3.04 0.44 7.27
N ASN A 120 -3.11 0.13 8.57
CA ASN A 120 -4.18 0.60 9.45
C ASN A 120 -4.26 2.14 9.57
N ASP A 121 -3.13 2.84 9.39
CA ASP A 121 -3.02 4.30 9.46
C ASP A 121 -3.14 5.00 8.10
N CYS A 122 -3.65 4.28 7.09
CA CYS A 122 -3.82 4.68 5.70
C CYS A 122 -2.57 4.71 4.82
N THR A 123 -1.37 4.55 5.39
CA THR A 123 -0.15 4.49 4.61
C THR A 123 -0.12 3.25 3.72
N PRO A 124 0.66 3.24 2.62
CA PRO A 124 0.92 2.01 1.90
C PRO A 124 1.89 1.11 2.70
N ILE A 125 1.76 -0.21 2.56
CA ILE A 125 2.47 -1.22 3.37
C ILE A 125 4.02 -1.18 3.33
N HIS A 126 4.62 -0.36 2.44
CA HIS A 126 6.07 -0.25 2.29
C HIS A 126 6.64 1.12 2.68
N PHE A 127 5.82 2.07 3.12
CA PHE A 127 6.27 3.40 3.53
C PHE A 127 5.53 3.83 4.79
N THR A 128 6.24 4.41 5.75
CA THR A 128 5.64 4.80 7.03
C THR A 128 5.74 6.29 7.28
N TYR A 129 4.85 6.81 8.12
CA TYR A 129 4.99 8.19 8.63
C TYR A 129 6.32 8.39 9.37
N ALA A 130 6.81 7.39 10.11
CA ALA A 130 8.10 7.52 10.80
C ALA A 130 9.24 7.72 9.79
N GLU A 131 9.32 6.87 8.76
CA GLU A 131 10.32 6.98 7.70
C GLU A 131 10.28 8.35 6.99
N LEU A 132 9.09 8.88 6.71
CA LEU A 132 8.92 10.19 6.09
C LEU A 132 9.02 11.38 7.06
N ASP A 133 9.33 11.18 8.33
CA ASP A 133 9.54 12.24 9.34
C ASP A 133 10.96 12.21 9.95
N ASP A 134 11.73 11.14 9.70
CA ASP A 134 13.00 10.86 10.38
C ASP A 134 14.22 11.62 9.82
N GLY A 135 14.05 12.43 8.76
CA GLY A 135 15.14 13.14 8.08
C GLY A 135 15.80 14.27 8.87
N CYS A 136 15.41 14.47 10.13
CA CYS A 136 15.86 15.54 11.03
C CYS A 136 15.44 15.37 12.51
N GLY A 137 15.20 14.14 12.97
CA GLY A 137 14.88 13.86 14.37
C GLY A 137 13.39 13.83 14.71
N GLY A 138 12.49 13.70 13.73
CA GLY A 138 11.10 13.28 13.93
C GLY A 138 10.27 14.24 14.79
N SER A 139 9.96 15.43 14.27
CA SER A 139 9.16 16.41 15.03
C SER A 139 7.67 16.05 15.07
N GLY A 140 7.25 14.99 14.37
CA GLY A 140 5.85 14.59 14.28
C GLY A 140 5.08 15.41 13.27
N TYR A 141 5.71 15.84 12.16
CA TYR A 141 5.09 16.67 11.10
C TYR A 141 4.67 18.10 11.51
N ASP A 142 5.26 18.64 12.57
CA ASP A 142 5.02 20.01 13.07
C ASP A 142 6.18 20.97 12.79
N GLY A 143 6.05 22.25 13.18
CA GLY A 143 7.15 23.22 13.03
C GLY A 143 7.44 23.64 11.59
N GLY A 144 6.55 23.31 10.65
CA GLY A 144 6.49 23.85 9.29
C GLY A 144 5.38 24.90 9.12
N PRO A 145 5.12 25.37 7.88
CA PRO A 145 4.07 26.34 7.55
C PRO A 145 2.63 25.81 7.65
N LEU A 146 2.43 24.49 7.65
CA LEU A 146 1.10 23.86 7.66
C LEU A 146 0.79 23.27 9.04
N SER A 147 -0.49 23.00 9.30
CA SER A 147 -0.87 22.17 10.44
C SER A 147 -0.36 20.74 10.26
N GLU A 148 -0.09 20.05 11.36
CA GLU A 148 0.33 18.64 11.37
C GLU A 148 -0.56 17.77 10.44
N ALA A 149 -1.88 17.88 10.58
CA ALA A 149 -2.82 17.12 9.77
C ALA A 149 -2.69 17.41 8.25
N ALA A 150 -2.46 18.66 7.86
CA ALA A 150 -2.27 19.03 6.46
C ALA A 150 -0.91 18.56 5.93
N THR A 151 0.14 18.62 6.75
CA THR A 151 1.47 18.09 6.43
C THR A 151 1.41 16.57 6.25
N ARG A 152 0.78 15.84 7.18
CA ARG A 152 0.58 14.38 7.10
C ARG A 152 -0.26 13.98 5.90
N ALA A 153 -1.28 14.76 5.53
CA ALA A 153 -2.05 14.50 4.31
C ALA A 153 -1.20 14.60 3.03
N ASN A 154 -0.26 15.56 2.95
CA ASN A 154 0.69 15.64 1.84
C ASN A 154 1.69 14.46 1.87
N ALA A 155 2.17 14.08 3.04
CA ALA A 155 3.09 12.95 3.20
C ALA A 155 2.41 11.65 2.76
N LEU A 156 1.15 11.45 3.14
CA LEU A 156 0.35 10.32 2.71
C LEU A 156 0.23 10.21 1.19
N GLN A 157 -0.04 11.32 0.50
CA GLN A 157 -0.05 11.33 -0.97
C GLN A 157 1.33 10.97 -1.53
N THR A 158 2.40 11.52 -0.97
CA THR A 158 3.79 11.22 -1.37
C THR A 158 4.06 9.72 -1.25
N MET A 159 3.69 9.08 -0.14
CA MET A 159 3.86 7.63 0.05
C MET A 159 3.08 6.81 -0.97
N TRP A 160 1.82 7.14 -1.27
CA TRP A 160 1.04 6.42 -2.30
C TRP A 160 1.61 6.58 -3.71
N GLN A 161 2.26 7.71 -4.01
CA GLN A 161 3.01 7.89 -5.25
C GLN A 161 4.30 7.06 -5.27
N LEU A 162 5.03 6.99 -4.14
CA LEU A 162 6.21 6.14 -3.98
C LEU A 162 5.85 4.65 -4.08
N GLU A 163 4.71 4.19 -3.54
CA GLU A 163 4.24 2.81 -3.66
C GLU A 163 4.00 2.42 -5.12
N ALA A 164 3.36 3.29 -5.90
CA ALA A 164 3.19 3.06 -7.33
C ALA A 164 4.55 2.97 -8.06
N MET A 165 5.50 3.82 -7.68
CA MET A 165 6.85 3.81 -8.25
C MET A 165 7.63 2.54 -7.86
N ARG A 166 7.56 2.12 -6.58
CA ARG A 166 8.16 0.89 -6.05
C ARG A 166 7.70 -0.31 -6.85
N HIS A 167 6.40 -0.44 -7.06
CA HIS A 167 5.82 -1.53 -7.83
C HIS A 167 6.32 -1.51 -9.29
N ALA A 168 6.33 -0.34 -9.93
CA ALA A 168 6.82 -0.19 -11.30
C ALA A 168 8.33 -0.44 -11.47
N LEU A 169 9.11 -0.37 -10.39
CA LEU A 169 10.53 -0.72 -10.34
C LEU A 169 10.80 -2.21 -10.02
N GLY A 170 9.76 -3.06 -10.11
CA GLY A 170 9.88 -4.50 -9.92
C GLY A 170 9.83 -4.92 -8.44
N ASP A 171 9.03 -4.21 -7.65
CA ASP A 171 8.78 -4.49 -6.23
C ASP A 171 10.05 -4.51 -5.37
N GLN A 172 11.10 -3.82 -5.82
CA GLN A 172 12.34 -3.62 -5.05
C GLN A 172 12.18 -2.45 -4.08
N PRO A 173 12.85 -2.48 -2.91
CA PRO A 173 12.76 -1.39 -1.94
C PRO A 173 13.24 -0.05 -2.50
N ILE A 174 12.50 1.02 -2.16
CA ILE A 174 12.95 2.40 -2.28
C ILE A 174 13.26 2.86 -0.86
N THR A 175 14.43 3.45 -0.63
CA THR A 175 14.83 3.95 0.70
C THR A 175 14.66 5.46 0.73
N VAL A 176 13.87 5.97 1.68
CA VAL A 176 13.77 7.41 1.95
C VAL A 176 14.85 7.80 2.94
N SER A 177 15.71 8.75 2.57
CA SER A 177 16.74 9.32 3.47
C SER A 177 16.28 10.59 4.18
N SER A 178 15.34 11.33 3.59
CA SER A 178 14.76 12.53 4.19
C SER A 178 13.33 12.75 3.66
N GLY A 179 12.40 13.08 4.54
CA GLY A 179 11.00 13.37 4.21
C GLY A 179 10.61 14.77 4.66
N PHE A 180 9.66 14.88 5.57
CA PHE A 180 9.32 16.15 6.20
C PHE A 180 10.53 16.78 6.91
N ARG A 181 10.61 18.11 6.85
CA ARG A 181 11.59 18.92 7.58
C ARG A 181 10.85 20.08 8.24
N SER A 182 11.01 20.28 9.53
CA SER A 182 10.57 21.51 10.22
C SER A 182 11.48 22.69 9.82
N TYR A 183 11.11 23.94 10.15
CA TYR A 183 11.96 25.10 9.85
C TYR A 183 13.39 24.99 10.42
N PRO A 184 13.60 24.68 11.72
CA PRO A 184 14.95 24.56 12.27
C PRO A 184 15.79 23.48 11.58
N CYS A 185 15.15 22.34 11.27
CA CYS A 185 15.78 21.26 10.52
C CYS A 185 16.18 21.70 9.11
N ASN A 186 15.26 22.32 8.38
CA ASN A 186 15.50 22.74 7.01
C ASN A 186 16.63 23.78 6.95
N GLU A 187 16.68 24.71 7.91
CA GLU A 187 17.79 25.66 8.06
C GLU A 187 19.11 24.96 8.39
N ALA A 188 19.11 23.98 9.31
CA ALA A 188 20.32 23.25 9.73
C ALA A 188 20.98 22.48 8.58
N VAL A 189 20.21 22.01 7.60
CA VAL A 189 20.72 21.35 6.39
C VAL A 189 20.99 22.31 5.22
N GLY A 190 20.83 23.62 5.43
CA GLY A 190 20.99 24.63 4.37
C GLY A 190 19.91 24.58 3.29
N GLY A 191 18.73 24.07 3.62
CA GLY A 191 17.60 23.93 2.71
C GLY A 191 17.04 25.28 2.26
N ALA A 192 16.46 25.31 1.06
CA ALA A 192 15.80 26.49 0.51
C ALA A 192 14.60 26.92 1.37
N SER A 193 14.32 28.23 1.41
CA SER A 193 13.21 28.80 2.20
C SER A 193 11.82 28.37 1.70
N ASP A 194 11.70 27.99 0.43
CA ASP A 194 10.49 27.49 -0.22
C ASP A 194 10.51 25.96 -0.44
N SER A 195 11.38 25.25 0.29
CA SER A 195 11.54 23.80 0.18
C SER A 195 10.22 23.05 0.39
N GLN A 196 9.92 22.09 -0.50
CA GLN A 196 8.72 21.28 -0.40
C GLN A 196 8.75 20.26 0.76
N HIS A 197 9.93 20.01 1.35
CA HIS A 197 10.05 19.23 2.58
C HIS A 197 9.32 19.88 3.76
N LEU A 198 9.27 21.22 3.82
CA LEU A 198 8.52 21.97 4.85
C LEU A 198 7.01 21.68 4.82
N TYR A 199 6.50 21.18 3.70
CA TYR A 199 5.07 20.97 3.50
C TYR A 199 4.68 19.49 3.58
N GLY A 200 5.63 18.59 3.89
CA GLY A 200 5.41 17.14 3.84
C GLY A 200 5.20 16.62 2.42
N ARG A 201 5.69 17.35 1.41
CA ARG A 201 5.44 17.05 -0.01
C ARG A 201 6.59 16.34 -0.71
N SER A 202 7.69 16.11 0.00
CA SER A 202 8.95 15.68 -0.58
C SER A 202 9.50 14.41 0.05
N ALA A 203 10.31 13.70 -0.73
CA ALA A 203 11.16 12.62 -0.26
C ALA A 203 12.50 12.66 -1.02
N ASP A 204 13.60 12.61 -0.28
CA ASP A 204 14.94 12.36 -0.81
C ASP A 204 15.20 10.87 -0.76
N LEU A 205 15.60 10.30 -1.90
CA LEU A 205 15.68 8.86 -2.11
C LEU A 205 17.10 8.38 -2.33
N VAL A 206 17.42 7.25 -1.70
CA VAL A 206 18.67 6.51 -1.81
C VAL A 206 18.40 5.00 -1.95
N GLY A 207 19.45 4.17 -1.95
CA GLY A 207 19.34 2.71 -1.85
C GLY A 207 19.74 1.97 -3.11
N VAL A 208 19.00 0.88 -3.42
CA VAL A 208 19.41 -0.12 -4.42
C VAL A 208 19.28 0.33 -5.87
N HIS A 209 18.38 1.27 -6.14
CA HIS A 209 18.20 1.84 -7.47
C HIS A 209 19.20 2.98 -7.68
N SER A 210 19.75 3.09 -8.90
CA SER A 210 20.53 4.27 -9.24
C SER A 210 19.66 5.54 -9.15
N PHE A 211 20.25 6.67 -8.76
CA PHE A 211 19.54 7.95 -8.72
C PHE A 211 18.92 8.30 -10.08
N CYS A 212 19.59 7.97 -11.18
CA CYS A 212 19.02 8.15 -12.51
C CYS A 212 17.83 7.24 -12.81
N THR A 213 17.79 6.02 -12.27
CA THR A 213 16.62 5.14 -12.37
C THR A 213 15.44 5.76 -11.62
N LEU A 214 15.65 6.22 -10.39
CA LEU A 214 14.61 6.86 -9.57
C LEU A 214 14.07 8.12 -10.26
N ALA A 215 14.95 9.03 -10.68
CA ALA A 215 14.57 10.28 -11.33
C ALA A 215 13.80 10.04 -12.65
N LYS A 216 14.23 9.07 -13.46
CA LYS A 216 13.54 8.74 -14.72
C LYS A 216 12.17 8.15 -14.48
N GLN A 217 12.04 7.27 -13.49
CA GLN A 217 10.79 6.58 -13.20
C GLN A 217 9.76 7.53 -12.59
N ALA A 218 10.18 8.43 -11.69
CA ALA A 218 9.32 9.39 -11.01
C ALA A 218 8.47 10.26 -11.96
N ARG A 219 8.96 10.51 -13.18
CA ARG A 219 8.23 11.25 -14.23
C ARG A 219 6.88 10.62 -14.63
N ASN A 220 6.65 9.34 -14.32
CA ASN A 220 5.39 8.62 -14.58
C ASN A 220 4.43 8.60 -13.38
N HIS A 221 4.88 9.03 -12.21
CA HIS A 221 4.21 8.79 -10.93
C HIS A 221 3.75 10.07 -10.23
N GLY A 222 3.57 11.14 -11.00
CA GLY A 222 2.94 12.38 -10.50
C GLY A 222 3.83 13.33 -9.72
N PHE A 223 5.15 13.10 -9.70
CA PHE A 223 6.11 14.01 -9.06
C PHE A 223 6.40 15.20 -9.97
N GLY A 224 6.07 16.40 -9.51
CA GLY A 224 6.37 17.63 -10.24
C GLY A 224 7.77 18.14 -9.98
N GLY A 225 8.32 17.95 -8.77
CA GLY A 225 9.73 18.22 -8.51
C GLY A 225 10.55 16.95 -8.64
N ILE A 226 11.57 16.98 -9.50
CA ILE A 226 12.53 15.89 -9.65
C ILE A 226 13.91 16.51 -9.78
N LEU A 227 14.75 16.35 -8.77
CA LEU A 227 16.14 16.81 -8.79
C LEU A 227 17.07 15.63 -8.52
N GLY A 228 18.18 15.57 -9.24
CA GLY A 228 19.10 14.44 -9.13
C GLY A 228 20.46 14.73 -9.79
N PRO A 229 21.22 13.68 -10.14
CA PRO A 229 22.61 13.83 -10.56
C PRO A 229 22.83 14.87 -11.66
N GLY A 230 23.77 15.77 -11.41
CA GLY A 230 24.12 16.93 -12.22
C GLY A 230 23.41 18.23 -11.83
N PHE A 231 22.35 18.19 -11.02
CA PHE A 231 21.77 19.38 -10.42
C PHE A 231 22.54 19.76 -9.13
N PRO A 232 22.84 21.06 -8.88
CA PRO A 232 23.61 21.47 -7.71
C PRO A 232 23.04 20.90 -6.40
N GLY A 233 23.88 20.25 -5.60
CA GLY A 233 23.51 19.66 -4.31
C GLY A 233 22.73 18.34 -4.36
N HIS A 234 22.56 17.70 -5.54
CA HIS A 234 21.71 16.50 -5.69
C HIS A 234 22.43 15.35 -6.40
N ASN A 235 23.74 15.20 -6.20
CA ASN A 235 24.53 14.12 -6.82
C ASN A 235 24.50 12.80 -6.03
N ASP A 236 24.08 12.84 -4.76
CA ASP A 236 24.13 11.74 -3.79
C ASP A 236 22.74 11.24 -3.35
N HIS A 237 21.67 11.78 -3.95
CA HIS A 237 20.30 11.33 -3.75
C HIS A 237 19.43 11.73 -4.96
N THR A 238 18.17 11.27 -4.98
CA THR A 238 17.13 11.80 -5.87
C THR A 238 16.05 12.46 -5.04
N HIS A 239 15.87 13.77 -5.22
CA HIS A 239 14.78 14.52 -4.60
C HIS A 239 13.52 14.42 -5.44
N LEU A 240 12.41 14.04 -4.82
CA LEU A 240 11.09 14.02 -5.43
C LEU A 240 10.11 14.87 -4.61
N ASP A 241 9.20 15.58 -5.28
CA ASP A 241 8.06 16.20 -4.59
C ASP A 241 6.78 16.30 -5.44
N ILE A 242 5.66 16.43 -4.73
CA ILE A 242 4.31 16.33 -5.31
C ILE A 242 3.72 17.67 -5.79
N ARG A 243 4.53 18.71 -6.03
CA ARG A 243 4.07 19.93 -6.71
C ARG A 243 3.44 19.58 -8.07
N THR A 244 2.52 20.40 -8.56
CA THR A 244 1.77 20.12 -9.81
C THR A 244 2.31 20.87 -11.03
N ASN A 245 3.42 21.60 -10.87
CA ASN A 245 4.20 22.16 -11.96
C ASN A 245 5.47 21.33 -12.14
N ASN A 246 5.69 20.82 -13.34
CA ASN A 246 6.90 20.04 -13.62
C ASN A 246 8.14 20.95 -13.60
N TYR A 247 9.01 20.71 -12.62
CA TYR A 247 10.36 21.24 -12.49
C TYR A 247 11.31 20.05 -12.31
N TRP A 248 11.85 19.58 -13.42
CA TRP A 248 12.69 18.39 -13.47
C TRP A 248 14.09 18.78 -13.93
N SER A 249 15.12 18.36 -13.20
CA SER A 249 16.52 18.57 -13.57
C SER A 249 17.41 17.50 -12.96
N ALA A 250 17.97 16.65 -13.82
CA ALA A 250 19.02 15.71 -13.46
C ALA A 250 19.86 15.48 -14.73
N PRO A 251 20.70 16.45 -15.13
CA PRO A 251 21.33 16.44 -16.45
C PRO A 251 22.26 15.25 -16.65
N SER A 252 22.91 14.74 -15.60
CA SER A 252 23.72 13.50 -15.68
C SER A 252 22.87 12.25 -15.93
N CYS A 253 21.56 12.35 -15.75
CA CYS A 253 20.59 11.31 -16.04
C CYS A 253 19.86 11.53 -17.38
N GLY A 254 20.11 12.65 -18.08
CA GLY A 254 19.39 13.03 -19.30
C GLY A 254 17.99 13.57 -19.04
N ILE A 255 17.79 14.24 -17.91
CA ILE A 255 16.56 14.97 -17.53
C ILE A 255 16.87 16.46 -17.42
#